data_AF-A0A0L8C015-F1
#
_entry.id   AF-A0A0L8C015-F1
#
_cell.length_a   1.000
_cell.length_b   1.000
_cell.length_c   1.000
_cell.angle_alpha   90.00
_cell.angle_beta   90.00
_cell.angle_gamma   90.00
#
_symmetry.space_group_name_H-M   'P 1'
#
loop_
_entity.id
_entity.type
_entity.pdbx_description
1 polymer ?
#
loop_
_entity_poly.entity_id
_entity_poly.type
_entity_poly.pdbx_seq_one_letter_code
_entity_poly.pdbx_strand_id
1 'polypeptide(L)'
;MQGINWDHPVRVGTNGERCINGPEDALQYLSEWPQGGWFYERARNRCHAALERGESLGLSRKAFIGAAIECSFPIAEDDIAS
;
A
#
# COMPACT_ATOMS: atom_id res chain seq x y z
N MET A 1 -5.57 -8.28 17.93
CA MET A 1 -4.86 -7.10 17.39
C MET A 1 -5.86 -6.38 16.50
N GLN A 2 -6.28 -5.17 16.90
CA GLN A 2 -7.19 -4.35 16.11
C GLN A 2 -6.34 -3.74 15.00
N GLY A 3 -6.43 -4.31 13.79
CA GLY A 3 -5.62 -3.84 12.68
C GLY A 3 -6.01 -2.43 12.30
N ILE A 4 -5.03 -1.55 12.08
CA ILE A 4 -5.32 -0.18 11.64
C ILE A 4 -5.70 -0.26 10.16
N ASN A 5 -6.96 -0.03 9.83
CA ASN A 5 -7.44 -0.05 8.45
C ASN A 5 -7.33 1.33 7.82
N TRP A 6 -7.11 1.38 6.50
CA TRP A 6 -7.25 2.64 5.75
C TRP A 6 -8.73 3.00 5.63
N ASP A 7 -9.03 4.30 5.64
CA ASP A 7 -10.39 4.82 5.39
C ASP A 7 -10.89 4.42 4.00
N HIS A 8 -9.98 4.39 3.03
CA HIS A 8 -10.20 3.84 1.70
C HIS A 8 -9.25 2.66 1.43
N PRO A 9 -9.78 1.44 1.21
CA PRO A 9 -8.99 0.30 0.79
C PRO A 9 -8.45 0.51 -0.63
N VAL A 10 -7.25 0.01 -0.92
CA VAL A 10 -6.64 0.09 -2.26
C VAL A 10 -6.83 -1.21 -3.00
N ARG A 11 -7.30 -1.15 -4.25
CA ARG A 11 -7.46 -2.35 -5.08
C ARG A 11 -6.26 -2.53 -5.99
N VAL A 12 -5.59 -3.66 -5.84
CA VAL A 12 -4.41 -4.06 -6.62
C VAL A 12 -4.69 -5.31 -7.46
N GLY A 13 -4.00 -5.43 -8.58
CA GLY A 13 -4.23 -6.47 -9.59
C GLY A 13 -4.85 -5.90 -10.87
N THR A 14 -4.65 -6.60 -11.99
CA THR A 14 -5.10 -6.20 -13.34
C THR A 14 -6.61 -5.95 -13.40
N ASN A 15 -7.38 -6.61 -12.54
CA ASN A 15 -8.83 -6.44 -12.41
C ASN A 15 -9.28 -5.99 -11.01
N GLY A 16 -8.35 -5.49 -10.17
CA GLY A 16 -8.64 -5.18 -8.77
C GLY A 16 -8.96 -6.43 -7.92
N GLU A 17 -8.30 -7.54 -8.23
CA GLU A 17 -8.56 -8.87 -7.65
C GLU A 17 -8.22 -8.94 -6.16
N ARG A 18 -7.33 -8.07 -5.69
CA ARG A 18 -6.89 -8.02 -4.30
C ARG A 18 -7.21 -6.65 -3.70
N CYS A 19 -7.96 -6.63 -2.61
CA CYS A 19 -8.28 -5.42 -1.85
C CYS A 19 -7.41 -5.31 -0.61
N ILE A 20 -6.58 -4.28 -0.57
CA ILE A 20 -5.70 -3.95 0.55
C ILE A 20 -6.46 -3.03 1.50
N ASN A 21 -6.93 -3.59 2.61
CA ASN A 21 -7.77 -2.86 3.57
C ASN A 21 -6.97 -2.02 4.59
N GLY A 22 -5.65 -2.10 4.58
CA GLY A 22 -4.81 -1.40 5.54
C GLY A 22 -3.32 -1.61 5.30
N PRO A 23 -2.47 -0.97 6.12
CA PRO A 23 -1.03 -1.04 6.00
C PRO A 23 -0.48 -2.44 6.29
N GLU A 24 -1.11 -3.23 7.17
CA GLU A 24 -0.70 -4.62 7.42
C GLU A 24 -0.85 -5.47 6.16
N ASP A 25 -2.02 -5.38 5.52
CA ASP A 25 -2.31 -6.09 4.27
C ASP A 25 -1.39 -5.62 3.13
N ALA A 26 -1.10 -4.30 3.11
CA ALA A 26 -0.16 -3.69 2.17
C ALA A 26 1.27 -4.22 2.36
N LEU A 27 1.73 -4.37 3.62
CA LEU A 27 3.04 -4.93 3.96
C LEU A 27 3.16 -6.39 3.54
N GLN A 28 2.10 -7.18 3.75
CA GLN A 28 2.06 -8.56 3.31
C GLN A 28 2.15 -8.65 1.79
N TYR A 29 1.38 -7.83 1.07
CA TYR A 29 1.45 -7.79 -0.39
C TYR A 29 2.81 -7.35 -0.92
N LEU A 30 3.39 -6.30 -0.31
CA LEU A 30 4.76 -5.89 -0.59
C LEU A 30 5.72 -7.07 -0.36
N SER A 31 5.57 -7.86 0.70
CA SER A 31 6.46 -9.00 0.95
C SER A 31 6.41 -10.08 -0.14
N GLU A 32 5.34 -10.15 -0.93
CA GLU A 32 5.22 -11.04 -2.09
C GLU A 32 5.87 -10.49 -3.36
N TRP A 33 6.22 -9.19 -3.38
CA TRP A 33 6.89 -8.57 -4.51
C TRP A 33 8.38 -8.91 -4.51
N PRO A 34 9.04 -8.92 -5.69
CA PRO A 34 10.48 -9.03 -5.75
C PRO A 34 11.11 -7.91 -4.93
N GLN A 35 11.85 -8.27 -3.88
CA GLN A 35 12.51 -7.32 -2.98
C GLN A 35 13.57 -6.54 -3.78
N GLY A 36 13.19 -5.35 -4.25
CA GLY A 36 14.08 -4.51 -5.04
C GLY A 36 13.40 -3.24 -5.52
N GLY A 37 13.87 -2.10 -5.03
CA GLY A 37 13.43 -0.78 -5.48
C GLY A 37 13.36 0.23 -4.34
N TRP A 38 13.77 1.46 -4.61
CA TRP A 38 13.74 2.54 -3.62
C TRP A 38 12.31 2.81 -3.09
N PHE A 39 11.31 2.59 -3.95
CA PHE A 39 9.90 2.78 -3.61
C PHE A 39 9.33 1.66 -2.75
N TYR A 40 9.83 0.43 -2.89
CA TYR A 40 9.47 -0.69 -2.05
C TYR A 40 9.81 -0.39 -0.58
N GLU A 41 11.06 -0.02 -0.31
CA GLU A 41 11.53 0.33 1.02
C GLU A 41 10.80 1.53 1.61
N ARG A 42 10.46 2.51 0.75
CA ARG A 42 9.68 3.69 1.12
C ARG A 42 8.25 3.34 1.52
N ALA A 43 7.53 2.55 0.70
CA ALA A 43 6.18 2.12 1.02
C ALA A 43 6.14 1.31 2.32
N ARG A 44 7.12 0.40 2.48
CA ARG A 44 7.25 -0.44 3.67
C ARG A 44 7.51 0.38 4.94
N ASN A 45 8.43 1.35 4.88
CA ASN A 45 8.67 2.29 5.99
C ASN A 45 7.42 3.09 6.37
N ARG A 46 6.64 3.55 5.37
CA ARG A 46 5.43 4.33 5.62
C ARG A 46 4.31 3.49 6.23
N CYS A 47 4.15 2.24 5.79
CA CYS A 47 3.19 1.31 6.38
C CYS A 47 3.57 0.97 7.83
N HIS A 48 4.85 0.72 8.10
CA HIS A 48 5.35 0.55 9.47
C HIS A 48 5.11 1.79 10.34
N ALA A 49 5.44 2.99 9.83
CA ALA A 49 5.22 4.22 10.57
C ALA A 49 3.74 4.47 10.88
N ALA A 50 2.83 4.13 9.96
CA ALA A 50 1.39 4.21 10.20
C ALA A 50 0.92 3.22 11.28
N LEU A 51 1.49 2.01 11.33
CA LEU A 51 1.14 0.99 12.33
C LEU A 51 1.72 1.29 13.71
N GLU A 52 3.00 1.68 13.77
CA GLU A 52 3.71 1.88 15.03
C GLU A 52 3.46 3.26 15.64
N ARG A 53 3.31 4.29 14.82
CA ARG A 53 3.19 5.69 15.27
C ARG A 53 1.77 6.23 15.12
N GLY A 54 0.86 5.48 14.49
CA GLY A 54 -0.46 6.00 14.11
C GLY A 54 -0.37 7.15 13.10
N GLU A 55 0.76 7.28 12.42
CA GLU A 55 1.01 8.36 11.46
C GLU A 55 0.04 8.26 10.27
N SER A 56 -0.29 9.42 9.69
CA SER A 56 -1.43 9.59 8.78
C SER A 56 -1.60 8.44 7.77
N LEU A 57 -2.65 7.64 7.97
CA LEU A 57 -2.99 6.47 7.12
C LEU A 57 -3.05 6.82 5.63
N GLY A 58 -3.50 8.04 5.31
CA GLY A 58 -3.50 8.57 3.95
C GLY A 58 -2.10 8.71 3.32
N LEU A 59 -1.06 9.05 4.10
CA LEU A 59 0.32 9.11 3.60
C LEU A 59 0.88 7.71 3.33
N SER A 60 0.52 6.73 4.15
CA SER A 60 0.90 5.33 3.92
C SER A 60 0.26 4.79 2.66
N ARG A 61 -1.04 5.04 2.47
CA ARG A 61 -1.78 4.68 1.26
C ARG A 61 -1.14 5.28 0.00
N LYS A 62 -0.88 6.58 0.00
CA LYS A 62 -0.24 7.28 -1.14
C LYS A 62 1.17 6.73 -1.44
N ALA A 63 1.95 6.41 -0.41
CA ALA A 63 3.27 5.82 -0.60
C ALA A 63 3.20 4.42 -1.24
N PHE A 64 2.22 3.61 -0.85
CA PHE A 64 1.98 2.29 -1.43
C PHE A 64 1.52 2.40 -2.90
N ILE A 65 0.56 3.27 -3.20
CA ILE A 65 0.11 3.52 -4.58
C ILE A 65 1.28 3.98 -5.45
N GLY A 66 2.10 4.93 -4.96
CA GLY A 66 3.28 5.39 -5.68
C GLY A 66 4.29 4.27 -5.96
N ALA A 67 4.51 3.36 -5.02
CA ALA A 67 5.38 2.21 -5.23
C ALA A 67 4.81 1.22 -6.26
N ALA A 68 3.50 1.01 -6.25
CA ALA A 68 2.82 0.17 -7.23
C ALA A 68 2.86 0.77 -8.64
N ILE A 69 2.67 2.08 -8.80
CA ILE A 69 2.82 2.75 -10.09
C ILE A 69 4.25 2.62 -10.61
N GLU A 70 5.25 2.89 -9.77
CA GLU A 70 6.66 2.81 -10.17
C GLU A 70 7.08 1.38 -10.55
N CYS A 71 6.60 0.38 -9.82
CA CYS A 71 6.84 -1.02 -10.15
C CYS A 71 5.99 -1.52 -11.33
N SER A 72 5.20 -0.66 -11.99
CA SER A 72 4.22 -1.04 -13.03
C SER A 72 3.28 -2.15 -12.58
N PHE A 73 2.97 -2.19 -11.28
CA PHE A 73 1.94 -3.07 -10.76
C PHE A 73 0.58 -2.49 -11.12
N PRO A 74 -0.35 -3.30 -11.63
CA PRO A 74 -1.69 -2.85 -11.95
C PRO A 74 -2.41 -2.48 -10.65
N ILE A 75 -2.85 -1.22 -10.56
CA ILE A 75 -3.73 -0.70 -9.51
C ILE A 75 -4.99 -0.22 -10.21
N ALA A 76 -6.15 -0.32 -9.57
CA ALA A 76 -7.36 0.28 -10.10
C ALA A 76 -7.16 1.80 -10.32
N GLU A 77 -7.48 2.30 -11.51
CA GLU A 77 -7.32 3.73 -11.86
C GLU A 77 -8.10 4.67 -10.92
N ASP A 78 -9.20 4.18 -10.34
CA ASP A 78 -10.02 4.87 -9.33
C ASP A 78 -9.23 5.24 -8.05
N ASP A 79 -8.24 4.42 -7.69
CA ASP A 79 -7.38 4.63 -6.53
C ASP A 79 -6.24 5.65 -6.78
N ILE A 80 -5.91 5.94 -8.05
CA ILE A 80 -4.82 6.85 -8.43
C ILE A 80 -5.28 8.32 -8.40
N ALA A 81 -6.57 8.57 -8.61
CA ALA A 81 -7.15 9.91 -8.76
C ALA A 81 -7.74 10.51 -7.46
N SER A 82 -7.74 9.78 -6.34
CA SER A 82 -8.35 10.18 -5.05
C SER A 82 -7.39 10.81 -4.04
#